data_AF-E9LR45-F1
#
_entry.id   AF-E9LR45-F1
#
_cell.length_a   1.000
_cell.length_b   1.000
_cell.length_c   1.000
_cell.angle_alpha   90.00
_cell.angle_beta   90.00
_cell.angle_gamma   90.00
#
_symmetry.space_group_name_H-M   'P 1'
#
loop_
_entity.id
_entity.type
_entity.pdbx_description
1 polymer ?
#
loop_
_entity_poly.entity_id
_entity_poly.type
_entity_poly.pdbx_seq_one_letter_code
_entity_poly.pdbx_strand_id
1 'polypeptide(L)' 'PLDSNVEVVVGVPAIYLAYATSILPDTIGVAAQNCWKVAKGAFTGEISPA' A
#
# COMPACT_ATOMS: atom_id res chain seq x y z
N PRO A 1 -8.44 2.20 21.01
CA PRO A 1 -7.24 1.35 20.85
C PRO A 1 -7.57 0.15 19.96
N LEU A 2 -6.64 -0.27 19.09
CA LEU A 2 -6.77 -1.51 18.32
C LEU A 2 -6.41 -2.71 19.20
N ASP A 3 -6.98 -3.88 18.93
CA ASP A 3 -6.66 -5.12 19.64
C ASP A 3 -5.25 -5.59 19.23
N SER A 4 -4.39 -5.84 20.21
CA SER A 4 -3.01 -6.30 19.98
C SER A 4 -2.91 -7.69 19.37
N ASN A 5 -3.99 -8.48 19.40
CA ASN A 5 -4.03 -9.82 18.78
C ASN A 5 -4.47 -9.77 17.30
N VAL A 6 -4.75 -8.60 16.75
CA VAL A 6 -5.25 -8.43 15.38
C VAL A 6 -4.24 -7.64 14.54
N GLU A 7 -3.85 -8.21 13.40
CA GLU A 7 -3.09 -7.50 12.37
C GLU A 7 -4.05 -6.66 11.52
N VAL A 8 -3.80 -5.35 11.46
CA VAL A 8 -4.63 -4.42 10.69
C VAL A 8 -3.84 -3.90 9.49
N VAL A 9 -4.42 -4.04 8.30
CA VAL A 9 -3.86 -3.55 7.03
C VAL A 9 -4.90 -2.71 6.31
N VAL A 10 -4.49 -1.55 5.77
CA VAL A 10 -5.37 -0.64 5.02
C VAL A 10 -4.97 -0.61 3.55
N GLY A 11 -5.92 -0.91 2.67
CA GLY A 11 -5.76 -0.80 1.22
C GLY A 11 -6.06 0.62 0.72
N VAL A 12 -5.05 1.30 0.18
CA VAL A 12 -5.12 2.74 -0.14
C VAL A 12 -5.06 2.98 -1.66
N PRO A 13 -5.80 3.97 -2.22
CA PRO A 13 -5.61 4.38 -3.60
C PRO A 13 -4.15 4.76 -3.88
N ALA A 14 -3.61 4.33 -5.03
CA ALA A 14 -2.18 4.41 -5.33
C ALA A 14 -1.58 5.82 -5.17
N ILE A 15 -2.35 6.87 -5.52
CA ILE A 15 -1.91 8.27 -5.39
C ILE A 15 -1.65 8.72 -3.95
N TYR A 16 -2.22 8.03 -2.96
CA TYR A 16 -2.08 8.33 -1.54
C TYR A 16 -1.19 7.31 -0.81
N LEU A 17 -0.64 6.31 -1.50
CA LEU A 17 0.11 5.22 -0.86
C LEU A 17 1.28 5.74 -0.01
N ALA A 18 2.08 6.66 -0.56
CA ALA A 18 3.22 7.27 0.14
C ALA A 18 2.75 8.16 1.31
N TYR A 19 1.66 8.91 1.13
CA TYR A 19 1.11 9.78 2.17
C TYR A 19 0.52 8.98 3.33
N ALA A 20 -0.25 7.92 3.05
CA ALA A 20 -0.78 7.04 4.08
C ALA A 20 0.35 6.36 4.87
N THR A 21 1.40 5.91 4.18
CA THR A 21 2.59 5.33 4.83
C THR A 21 3.31 6.33 5.75
N SER A 22 3.33 7.62 5.41
CA SER A 22 4.03 8.63 6.23
C SER A 22 3.27 9.12 7.45
N ILE A 23 1.94 8.94 7.49
CA ILE A 23 1.10 9.44 8.59
C ILE A 23 0.54 8.32 9.49
N LEU A 24 0.48 7.08 9.01
CA LEU A 24 -0.03 5.97 9.79
C LEU A 24 1.05 5.44 10.73
N PRO A 25 0.68 4.98 11.94
CA PRO A 25 1.61 4.29 12.82
C PRO A 25 2.12 2.99 12.18
N ASP A 26 3.38 2.63 12.43
CA ASP A 26 3.98 1.38 11.93
C ASP A 26 3.26 0.10 12.41
N THR A 27 2.37 0.21 13.42
CA THR A 27 1.51 -0.89 13.87
C THR A 27 0.35 -1.20 12.91
N ILE A 28 0.12 -0.35 11.90
CA ILE A 28 -0.89 -0.54 10.86
C ILE A 28 -0.18 -0.75 9.52
N GLY A 29 -0.38 -1.90 8.90
CA GLY A 29 0.14 -2.17 7.56
C GLY A 29 -0.55 -1.32 6.50
N VAL A 30 0.20 -0.92 5.46
CA VAL A 30 -0.34 -0.17 4.32
C VAL A 30 -0.14 -1.00 3.06
N ALA A 31 -1.21 -1.18 2.28
CA ALA A 31 -1.19 -1.94 1.03
C ALA A 31 -1.68 -1.09 -0.15
N ALA A 32 -1.07 -1.28 -1.31
CA ALA A 32 -1.64 -0.82 -2.57
C ALA A 32 -2.90 -1.64 -2.90
N GLN A 33 -3.86 -1.05 -3.61
CA GLN A 33 -5.08 -1.75 -4.03
C GLN A 33 -4.90 -2.63 -5.28
N ASN A 34 -3.86 -2.39 -6.09
CA ASN A 34 -3.47 -3.21 -7.23
C ASN A 34 -1.98 -2.99 -7.57
N CYS A 35 -1.35 -3.95 -8.25
CA CYS A 35 -0.01 -3.80 -8.83
C CYS A 35 0.19 -4.75 -10.02
N TRP A 36 1.11 -4.41 -10.92
CA TRP A 36 1.43 -5.20 -12.11
C TRP A 36 2.49 -6.27 -11.84
N LYS A 37 2.48 -7.34 -12.63
CA LYS A 37 3.26 -8.55 -12.38
C LYS A 37 4.76 -8.47 -12.70
N VAL A 38 5.25 -7.35 -13.25
CA VAL A 38 6.68 -7.15 -13.56
C VAL A 38 7.14 -5.78 -13.07
N ALA A 39 8.43 -5.66 -12.76
CA ALA A 39 8.99 -4.45 -12.14
C ALA A 39 8.96 -3.19 -13.02
N LYS A 40 8.96 -3.32 -14.36
CA LYS A 40 8.89 -2.17 -15.28
C LYS A 40 8.53 -2.59 -16.71
N GLY A 41 8.03 -1.65 -17.49
CA GLY A 41 7.77 -1.79 -18.92
C GLY A 41 6.79 -0.74 -19.44
N ALA A 42 6.36 -0.89 -20.69
CA ALA A 42 5.40 0.02 -21.33
C ALA A 42 3.94 -0.33 -20.91
N PHE A 43 3.64 -0.18 -19.62
CA PHE A 43 2.33 -0.46 -19.01
C PHE A 43 1.71 0.84 -18.50
N THR A 44 1.27 1.70 -19.43
CA THR A 44 0.74 3.03 -19.09
C THR A 44 -0.42 2.94 -18.10
N GLY A 45 -0.26 3.60 -16.95
CA GLY A 45 -1.27 3.65 -15.89
C GLY A 45 -1.09 2.61 -14.77
N GLU A 46 -0.23 1.62 -14.95
CA GLU A 46 0.06 0.61 -13.92
C GLU A 46 1.20 1.03 -12.98
N ILE A 47 1.20 0.48 -11.76
CA ILE A 47 2.34 0.54 -10.82
C ILE A 47 2.93 -0.84 -10.61
N SER A 48 4.19 -0.92 -10.18
CA SER A 48 4.88 -2.19 -9.91
C SER A 48 5.09 -2.41 -8.40
N PRO A 49 5.34 -3.66 -7.96
CA PRO A 49 5.78 -3.94 -6.59
C PRO A 49 7.14 -3.34 -6.19
N ALA A 50 7.98 -2.97 -7.18
CA ALA A 50 9.31 -2.43 -6.99
C ALA A 50 9.32 -0.89 -6.87
#